data_AF-A0A5B0LN06-F1
#
_entry.id   AF-A0A5B0LN06-F1
#
_cell.length_a   1.000
_cell.length_b   1.000
_cell.length_c   1.000
_cell.angle_alpha   90.00
_cell.angle_beta   90.00
_cell.angle_gamma   90.00
#
_symmetry.space_group_name_H-M   'P 1'
#
loop_
_entity.id
_entity.type
_entity.pdbx_description
1 polymer ?
#
loop_
_entity_poly.entity_id
_entity_poly.type
_entity_poly.pdbx_seq_one_letter_code
_entity_poly.pdbx_strand_id
1 'polypeptide(L)'
;MTPPLPNSTAVVAGDTREARGNQTHLKARLAYLRILTIMQLIGRGPRDAGRQWRNIDAHLRELEAMGRDYRTAFFRLILRLDRTLFNGNQFFVGMDTTPVKLPTNEEVETLMAASGDNAETEDAMLAE
;
A
#
# COMPACT_ATOMS: atom_id res chain seq x y z
N MET A 1 -7.17 42.48 -21.11
CA MET A 1 -7.32 42.30 -19.65
C MET A 1 -7.93 40.94 -19.42
N THR A 2 -7.12 39.96 -19.01
CA THR A 2 -7.58 38.62 -18.62
C THR A 2 -8.03 38.66 -17.15
N PRO A 3 -9.18 38.07 -16.79
CA PRO A 3 -9.60 38.01 -15.39
C PRO A 3 -8.61 37.13 -14.59
N PRO A 4 -8.33 37.46 -13.32
CA PRO A 4 -7.48 36.62 -12.50
C PRO A 4 -8.17 35.28 -12.27
N LEU A 5 -7.39 34.19 -12.37
CA LEU A 5 -7.85 32.86 -12.01
C LEU A 5 -8.19 32.84 -10.51
N PRO A 6 -9.28 32.16 -10.11
CA PRO A 6 -9.64 32.05 -8.70
C PRO A 6 -8.50 31.39 -7.92
N ASN A 7 -8.05 32.05 -6.84
CA ASN A 7 -7.02 31.54 -5.94
C ASN A 7 -7.42 30.16 -5.41
N SER A 8 -6.58 29.16 -5.70
CA SER A 8 -6.76 27.75 -5.34
C SER A 8 -6.64 27.46 -3.84
N THR A 9 -6.54 28.48 -2.99
CA THR A 9 -6.39 28.38 -1.53
C THR A 9 -7.71 28.22 -0.78
N ALA A 10 -8.85 28.20 -1.47
CA ALA A 10 -10.17 27.95 -0.87
C ALA A 10 -10.58 26.47 -0.89
N VAL A 11 -9.62 25.53 -0.95
CA VAL A 11 -9.92 24.10 -0.73
C VAL A 11 -10.05 23.87 0.76
N VAL A 12 -11.31 23.99 1.18
CA VAL A 12 -11.95 23.68 2.45
C VAL A 12 -11.22 22.58 3.21
N ALA A 13 -10.89 22.82 4.48
CA ALA A 13 -10.17 21.88 5.35
C ALA A 13 -10.77 20.46 5.41
N GLY A 14 -12.07 20.28 5.10
CA GLY A 14 -12.71 18.97 4.95
C GLY A 14 -12.21 18.15 3.74
N ASP A 15 -11.96 18.81 2.60
CA ASP A 15 -11.45 18.16 1.37
C ASP A 15 -10.03 17.61 1.59
N THR A 16 -9.26 18.23 2.49
CA THR A 16 -7.86 17.85 2.73
C THR A 16 -7.73 16.49 3.41
N ARG A 17 -8.64 16.14 4.33
CA ARG A 17 -8.60 14.86 5.06
C ARG A 17 -9.02 13.70 4.17
N GLU A 18 -10.08 13.89 3.38
CA GLU A 18 -10.53 12.90 2.41
C GLU A 18 -9.50 12.71 1.29
N ALA A 19 -8.95 13.80 0.76
CA ALA A 19 -7.86 13.73 -0.22
C ALA A 19 -6.64 12.98 0.33
N ARG A 20 -6.25 13.22 1.58
CA ARG A 20 -5.14 12.52 2.24
C ARG A 20 -5.44 11.04 2.49
N GLY A 21 -6.68 10.71 2.86
CA GLY A 21 -7.15 9.33 2.98
C GLY A 21 -7.08 8.59 1.64
N ASN A 22 -7.58 9.22 0.58
CA ASN A 22 -7.54 8.69 -0.79
C ASN A 22 -6.10 8.51 -1.28
N GLN A 23 -5.22 9.48 -1.00
CA GLN A 23 -3.80 9.38 -1.35
C GLN A 23 -3.12 8.22 -0.62
N THR A 24 -3.40 8.04 0.67
CA THR A 24 -2.88 6.91 1.46
C THR A 24 -3.35 5.57 0.91
N HIS A 25 -4.63 5.47 0.57
CA HIS A 25 -5.21 4.28 -0.06
C HIS A 25 -4.55 3.97 -1.41
N LEU A 26 -4.36 4.98 -2.27
CA LEU A 26 -3.70 4.82 -3.55
C LEU A 26 -2.25 4.35 -3.39
N LYS A 27 -1.49 4.96 -2.46
CA LYS A 27 -0.10 4.55 -2.15
C LYS A 27 -0.04 3.08 -1.72
N ALA A 28 -0.93 2.65 -0.83
CA ALA A 28 -0.99 1.26 -0.37
C ALA A 28 -1.30 0.28 -1.52
N ARG A 29 -2.21 0.65 -2.42
CA ARG A 29 -2.54 -0.16 -3.60
C ARG A 29 -1.39 -0.23 -4.60
N LEU A 30 -0.69 0.87 -4.84
CA LEU A 30 0.49 0.91 -5.71
C LEU A 30 1.63 0.04 -5.16
N ALA A 31 1.92 0.16 -3.86
CA ALA A 31 2.90 -0.68 -3.16
C ALA A 31 2.57 -2.17 -3.30
N TYR A 32 1.31 -2.54 -3.05
CA TYR A 32 0.83 -3.91 -3.20
C TYR A 32 1.03 -4.45 -4.63
N LEU A 33 0.62 -3.70 -5.65
CA LEU A 33 0.79 -4.08 -7.06
C LEU A 33 2.26 -4.24 -7.45
N ARG A 34 3.13 -3.36 -6.93
CA ARG A 34 4.56 -3.39 -7.19
C ARG A 34 5.20 -4.66 -6.64
N ILE A 35 4.89 -5.02 -5.38
CA ILE A 35 5.34 -6.26 -4.74
C ILE A 35 4.88 -7.49 -5.54
N LEU A 36 3.61 -7.56 -5.93
CA LEU A 36 3.08 -8.69 -6.70
C LEU A 36 3.71 -8.83 -8.09
N THR A 37 4.03 -7.71 -8.73
CA THR A 37 4.72 -7.70 -10.02
C THR A 37 6.11 -8.29 -9.89
N ILE A 38 6.84 -7.93 -8.83
CA ILE A 38 8.13 -8.55 -8.53
C ILE A 38 7.98 -10.05 -8.27
N MET A 39 7.06 -10.47 -7.40
CA MET A 39 6.82 -11.89 -7.11
C MET A 39 6.53 -12.70 -8.38
N GLN A 40 5.76 -12.13 -9.31
CA GLN A 40 5.47 -12.76 -10.59
C GLN A 40 6.73 -12.88 -11.48
N LEU A 41 7.54 -11.81 -11.56
CA LEU A 41 8.78 -11.81 -12.36
C LEU A 41 9.80 -12.83 -11.85
N ILE A 42 9.87 -13.04 -10.53
CA ILE A 42 10.78 -14.02 -9.92
C ILE A 42 10.27 -15.45 -10.11
N GLY A 43 8.97 -15.67 -9.88
CA GLY A 43 8.42 -17.01 -9.67
C GLY A 43 7.82 -17.70 -10.89
N ARG A 44 7.52 -16.99 -11.99
CA ARG A 44 6.77 -17.56 -13.12
C ARG A 44 7.34 -17.22 -14.48
N GLY A 45 7.39 -18.23 -15.35
CA GLY A 45 7.80 -18.07 -16.74
C GLY A 45 6.76 -17.32 -17.60
N PRO A 46 7.11 -16.91 -18.83
CA PRO A 46 6.30 -16.03 -19.68
C PRO A 46 4.87 -16.51 -19.97
N ARG A 47 4.59 -17.80 -19.81
CA ARG A 47 3.27 -18.43 -20.08
C ARG A 47 2.18 -18.09 -19.05
N ASP A 48 2.54 -17.48 -17.93
CA ASP A 48 1.60 -17.08 -16.87
C ASP A 48 1.22 -15.60 -16.91
N ALA A 49 1.78 -14.82 -17.85
CA ALA A 49 1.41 -13.43 -18.08
C ALA A 49 -0.10 -13.34 -18.39
N GLY A 50 -0.87 -12.75 -17.48
CA GLY A 50 -2.34 -12.64 -17.56
C GLY A 50 -3.11 -13.33 -16.43
N ARG A 51 -2.61 -14.43 -15.86
CA ARG A 51 -3.21 -15.03 -14.65
C ARG A 51 -2.97 -14.19 -13.40
N GLN A 52 -1.96 -13.33 -13.42
CA GLN A 52 -1.61 -12.44 -12.31
C GLN A 52 -2.79 -11.57 -11.89
N TRP A 53 -3.44 -10.88 -12.82
CA TRP A 53 -4.57 -9.99 -12.49
C TRP A 53 -5.73 -10.73 -11.83
N ARG A 54 -6.07 -11.91 -12.33
CA ARG A 54 -7.11 -12.76 -11.72
C ARG A 54 -6.77 -13.11 -10.27
N ASN A 55 -5.51 -13.43 -9.98
CA ASN A 55 -5.06 -13.77 -8.63
C ASN A 55 -5.07 -12.54 -7.72
N ILE A 56 -4.66 -11.38 -8.24
CA ILE A 56 -4.73 -10.10 -7.52
C ILE A 56 -6.18 -9.80 -7.15
N ASP A 57 -7.10 -9.85 -8.11
CA ASP A 57 -8.52 -9.56 -7.88
C ASP A 57 -9.18 -10.54 -6.91
N ALA A 58 -8.78 -11.81 -6.94
CA ALA A 58 -9.24 -12.82 -6.00
C ALA A 58 -8.77 -12.49 -4.57
N HIS A 59 -7.47 -12.22 -4.39
CA HIS A 59 -6.92 -11.88 -3.08
C HIS A 59 -7.49 -10.57 -2.53
N LEU A 60 -7.75 -9.57 -3.39
CA LEU A 60 -8.40 -8.34 -2.94
C LEU A 60 -9.83 -8.56 -2.44
N ARG A 61 -10.56 -9.51 -3.03
CA ARG A 61 -11.89 -9.92 -2.53
C ARG A 61 -11.80 -10.66 -1.20
N GLU A 62 -10.80 -11.51 -1.03
CA GLU A 62 -10.52 -12.18 0.25
C GLU A 62 -10.20 -11.16 1.35
N LEU A 63 -9.33 -10.19 1.07
CA LEU A 63 -9.01 -9.10 2.02
C LEU A 63 -10.24 -8.27 2.38
N GLU A 64 -11.19 -8.06 1.46
CA GLU A 64 -12.45 -7.39 1.76
C GLU A 64 -13.30 -8.20 2.73
N ALA A 65 -13.33 -9.53 2.57
CA ALA A 65 -14.08 -10.44 3.44
C ALA A 65 -13.51 -10.54 4.86
N MET A 66 -12.21 -10.28 5.05
CA MET A 66 -11.56 -10.29 6.37
C MET A 66 -11.89 -9.07 7.25
N GLY A 67 -12.54 -8.05 6.70
CA GLY A 67 -12.97 -6.86 7.44
C GLY A 67 -11.96 -5.71 7.45
N ARG A 68 -12.41 -4.56 7.95
CA ARG A 68 -11.69 -3.28 7.86
C ARG A 68 -10.35 -3.30 8.60
N ASP A 69 -10.32 -3.84 9.81
CA ASP A 69 -9.13 -3.78 10.68
C ASP A 69 -8.01 -4.65 10.14
N TYR A 70 -8.34 -5.88 9.73
CA TYR A 70 -7.41 -6.79 9.05
C TYR A 70 -6.83 -6.14 7.79
N ARG A 71 -7.68 -5.61 6.92
CA ARG A 71 -7.26 -4.96 5.68
C ARG A 71 -6.35 -3.76 5.96
N THR A 72 -6.62 -2.99 7.01
CA THR A 72 -5.79 -1.85 7.42
C THR A 72 -4.42 -2.30 7.89
N ALA A 73 -4.35 -3.31 8.76
CA ALA A 73 -3.09 -3.88 9.24
C ALA A 73 -2.28 -4.51 8.08
N PHE A 74 -2.93 -5.25 7.19
CA PHE A 74 -2.31 -5.81 5.99
C PHE A 74 -1.66 -4.72 5.12
N PHE A 75 -2.41 -3.67 4.78
CA PHE A 75 -1.86 -2.59 3.93
C PHE A 75 -0.76 -1.77 4.63
N ARG A 76 -0.76 -1.68 5.96
CA ARG A 76 0.36 -1.11 6.73
C ARG A 76 1.63 -1.96 6.56
N LEU A 77 1.53 -3.28 6.66
CA LEU A 77 2.67 -4.18 6.44
C LEU A 77 3.18 -4.10 5.00
N ILE A 78 2.27 -4.02 4.02
CA ILE A 78 2.63 -3.80 2.60
C ILE A 78 3.42 -2.50 2.41
N LEU A 79 3.00 -1.40 3.02
CA LEU A 79 3.72 -0.12 2.93
C LEU A 79 5.10 -0.21 3.59
N ARG A 80 5.23 -0.92 4.72
CA ARG A 80 6.53 -1.17 5.37
C ARG A 80 7.46 -1.99 4.47
N LEU A 81 6.93 -3.04 3.84
CA LEU A 81 7.68 -3.88 2.91
C LEU A 81 8.12 -3.10 1.67
N ASP A 82 7.23 -2.33 1.04
CA ASP A 82 7.55 -1.51 -0.13
C ASP A 82 8.66 -0.49 0.16
N ARG A 83 8.60 0.20 1.31
CA ARG A 83 9.66 1.12 1.74
C ARG A 83 11.01 0.41 1.95
N THR A 84 10.98 -0.81 2.46
CA THR A 84 12.19 -1.61 2.71
C THR A 84 12.82 -2.07 1.39
N LEU A 85 12.00 -2.52 0.44
CA LEU A 85 12.46 -2.98 -0.88
C LEU A 85 12.87 -1.82 -1.78
N PHE A 86 12.23 -0.65 -1.65
CA PHE A 86 12.38 0.46 -2.59
C PHE A 86 12.69 1.77 -1.88
N ASN A 87 13.87 1.81 -1.28
CA ASN A 87 14.41 2.97 -0.57
C ASN A 87 14.94 4.11 -1.49
N GLY A 88 14.63 4.08 -2.79
CA GLY A 88 15.07 5.08 -3.78
C GLY A 88 16.46 4.86 -4.37
N ASN A 89 17.29 3.98 -3.78
CA ASN A 89 18.66 3.74 -4.21
C ASN A 89 18.88 2.36 -4.86
N GLN A 90 17.86 1.50 -4.89
CA GLN A 90 17.92 0.18 -5.51
C GLN A 90 17.03 0.11 -6.76
N PHE A 91 17.64 -0.25 -7.88
CA PHE A 91 16.94 -0.71 -9.06
C PHE A 91 16.52 -2.18 -8.87
N PHE A 92 15.50 -2.61 -9.62
CA PHE A 92 15.08 -4.02 -9.62
C PHE A 92 16.25 -4.96 -9.99
N VAL A 93 17.09 -4.53 -10.94
CA VAL A 93 18.34 -5.20 -11.30
C VAL A 93 19.32 -5.05 -10.13
N GLY A 94 19.53 -6.13 -9.38
CA GLY A 94 20.42 -6.17 -8.20
C GLY A 94 19.72 -6.18 -6.85
N MET A 95 18.38 -6.19 -6.82
CA MET A 95 17.61 -6.40 -5.60
C MET A 95 17.72 -7.86 -5.14
N ASP A 96 17.95 -8.10 -3.85
CA ASP A 96 17.72 -9.43 -3.27
C ASP A 96 16.21 -9.66 -3.19
N THR A 97 15.74 -10.58 -4.01
CA THR A 97 14.33 -10.91 -4.17
C THR A 97 13.85 -12.04 -3.27
N THR A 98 14.78 -12.72 -2.58
CA THR A 98 14.50 -13.82 -1.63
C THR A 98 13.48 -13.44 -0.54
N PRO A 99 13.48 -12.22 0.03
CA PRO A 99 12.52 -11.83 1.07
C PRO A 99 11.16 -11.35 0.54
N VAL A 100 10.92 -11.28 -0.77
CA VAL A 100 9.67 -10.70 -1.29
C VAL A 100 8.52 -11.69 -1.14
N LYS A 101 7.82 -11.60 0.00
CA LYS A 101 6.61 -12.37 0.32
C LYS A 101 5.52 -11.43 0.83
N LEU A 102 4.27 -11.82 0.62
CA LEU A 102 3.14 -11.10 1.22
C LEU A 102 3.13 -11.33 2.73
N PRO A 103 2.62 -10.35 3.50
CA PRO A 103 2.37 -10.53 4.93
C PRO A 103 1.50 -11.75 5.20
N THR A 104 1.90 -12.55 6.18
CA THR A 104 1.15 -13.70 6.68
C THR A 104 0.02 -13.26 7.60
N ASN A 105 -0.98 -14.13 7.80
CA ASN A 105 -2.08 -13.86 8.72
C ASN A 105 -1.57 -13.60 10.14
N GLU A 106 -0.58 -14.35 10.60
CA GLU A 106 0.04 -14.18 11.92
C GLU A 106 0.67 -12.78 12.08
N GLU A 107 1.39 -12.29 11.06
CA GLU A 107 1.96 -10.93 11.09
C GLU A 107 0.87 -9.85 11.10
N VAL A 108 -0.23 -10.06 10.38
CA VAL A 108 -1.37 -9.13 10.36
C VAL A 108 -2.06 -9.12 11.72
N GLU A 109 -2.35 -10.29 12.30
CA GLU A 109 -2.96 -10.45 13.62
C GLU A 109 -2.10 -9.85 14.72
N THR A 110 -0.78 -10.07 14.66
CA THR A 110 0.19 -9.47 15.59
C THR A 110 0.15 -7.94 15.51
N LEU A 111 0.09 -7.37 14.29
CA LEU A 111 -0.01 -5.92 14.13
C LEU A 111 -1.36 -5.38 14.60
N MET A 112 -2.46 -6.09 14.39
CA MET A 112 -3.77 -5.71 14.90
C MET A 112 -3.78 -5.67 16.43
N ALA A 113 -3.23 -6.69 17.08
CA ALA A 113 -3.10 -6.75 18.53
C ALA A 113 -2.24 -5.58 19.08
N ALA A 114 -1.11 -5.27 18.43
CA ALA A 114 -0.25 -4.16 18.82
C ALA A 114 -0.86 -2.76 18.54
N SER A 115 -1.72 -2.65 17.53
CA SER A 115 -2.38 -1.37 17.17
C SER A 115 -3.51 -0.99 18.12
N GLY A 116 -4.02 -1.95 18.92
CA GLY A 116 -4.92 -1.67 20.03
C GLY A 116 -4.29 -0.81 21.13
N ASP A 117 -2.95 -0.73 21.19
CA ASP A 117 -2.19 -0.01 22.23
C ASP A 117 -1.58 1.34 21.78
N ASN A 118 -1.47 1.64 20.48
CA ASN A 118 -0.66 2.77 19.95
C ASN A 118 -1.40 3.70 18.96
N ALA A 119 -2.73 3.79 19.03
CA ALA A 119 -3.54 4.50 18.04
C ALA A 119 -3.28 6.02 17.89
N GLU A 120 -2.57 6.67 18.82
CA GLU A 120 -2.41 8.13 18.83
C GLU A 120 -1.08 8.64 18.21
N THR A 121 -0.09 7.79 17.97
CA THR A 121 1.29 8.26 17.67
C THR A 121 1.63 8.29 16.17
N GLU A 122 0.99 7.47 15.32
CA GLU A 122 1.39 7.31 13.91
C GLU A 122 0.69 8.27 12.91
N ASP A 123 -0.48 8.85 13.25
CA ASP A 123 -1.21 9.78 12.35
C ASP A 123 -0.43 11.11 12.14
N ALA A 124 0.46 11.43 13.08
CA ALA A 124 1.43 12.53 13.00
C ALA A 124 2.65 12.19 12.11
N MET A 125 3.12 10.94 12.09
CA MET A 125 4.32 10.54 11.33
C MET A 125 4.03 10.27 9.84
N LEU A 126 2.75 10.08 9.48
CA LEU A 126 2.29 10.05 8.09
C LEU A 126 2.03 11.46 7.52
N ALA A 127 2.36 12.51 8.27
CA ALA A 127 2.12 13.92 7.90
C ALA A 127 3.38 14.67 7.46
N GLU A 128 4.57 14.07 7.61
CA GLU A 128 5.85 14.59 7.09
C GLU A 128 6.28 13.88 5.80
#